data_AF-A0A7J6QQ75-F1
#
_entry.id   AF-A0A7J6QQ75-F1
#
_cell.length_a   1.000
_cell.length_b   1.000
_cell.length_c   1.000
_cell.angle_alpha   90.00
_cell.angle_beta   90.00
_cell.angle_gamma   90.00
#
_symmetry.space_group_name_H-M   'P 1'
#
loop_
_entity.id
_entity.type
_entity.pdbx_description
1 polymer ?
#
loop_
_entity_poly.entity_id
_entity_poly.type
_entity_poly.pdbx_seq_one_letter_code
_entity_poly.pdbx_strand_id
1 'polypeptide(L)'
;KAFFSAMFAGILSFVVPITLTWTLNVLGLLPRTAPEPMPVFEYAVGNNFKSNACYILDGDLHKQELDELRRALVTSRKAVLASVTDGDLRLCIFQLTSTLYGLRRASGWEPFSEAAVTHLWEPMQMELRNLMTFVTAVLRHEVELDDIPDLKSTARNTLLRIKRISIEYTRA
;
A
#
# COMPACT_ATOMS: atom_id res chain seq x y z
N LYS A 1 54.35 3.66 27.33
CA LYS A 1 54.22 4.47 26.09
C LYS A 1 53.45 3.74 24.97
N ALA A 2 53.70 2.45 24.71
CA ALA A 2 52.99 1.68 23.67
C ALA A 2 51.48 1.48 23.93
N PHE A 3 51.06 1.27 25.19
CA PHE A 3 49.65 1.02 25.54
C PHE A 3 48.72 2.21 25.23
N PHE A 4 49.14 3.42 25.55
CA PHE A 4 48.39 4.65 25.25
C PHE A 4 48.23 4.88 23.73
N SER A 5 49.26 4.56 22.95
CA SER A 5 49.20 4.67 21.48
C SER A 5 48.22 3.68 20.87
N ALA A 6 48.18 2.44 21.37
CA ALA A 6 47.23 1.41 20.91
C ALA A 6 45.78 1.75 21.28
N MET A 7 45.55 2.26 22.49
CA MET A 7 44.21 2.69 22.94
C MET A 7 43.71 3.90 22.13
N PHE A 8 44.59 4.86 21.86
CA PHE A 8 44.27 6.05 21.06
C PHE A 8 43.99 5.69 19.59
N ALA A 9 44.77 4.78 19.02
CA ALA A 9 44.51 4.23 17.68
C ALA A 9 43.19 3.45 17.62
N GLY A 10 42.86 2.68 18.66
CA GLY A 10 41.58 1.96 18.77
C GLY A 10 40.38 2.90 18.82
N ILE A 11 40.44 3.96 19.64
CA ILE A 11 39.36 4.97 19.72
C ILE A 11 39.21 5.73 18.39
N LEU A 12 40.32 6.15 17.77
CA LEU A 12 40.30 6.81 16.47
C LEU A 12 39.70 5.90 15.38
N SER A 13 40.02 4.60 15.40
CA SER A 13 39.50 3.64 14.42
C SER A 13 37.98 3.45 14.52
N PHE A 14 37.36 3.77 15.66
CA PHE A 14 35.92 3.65 15.86
C PHE A 14 35.18 4.97 15.62
N VAL A 15 35.77 6.08 16.09
CA VAL A 15 35.15 7.41 16.00
C VAL A 15 35.20 7.95 14.57
N VAL A 16 36.31 7.75 13.85
CA VAL A 16 36.49 8.31 12.50
C VAL A 16 35.50 7.71 11.50
N PRO A 17 35.29 6.38 11.40
CA PRO A 17 34.29 5.84 10.48
C PRO A 17 32.86 6.27 10.81
N ILE A 18 32.49 6.35 12.08
CA ILE A 18 31.15 6.77 12.50
C ILE A 18 30.89 8.23 12.15
N THR A 19 31.82 9.12 12.51
CA THR A 19 31.67 10.56 12.20
C THR A 19 31.75 10.82 10.70
N LEU A 20 32.64 10.15 9.97
CA LEU A 20 32.72 10.27 8.52
C LEU A 20 31.45 9.76 7.84
N THR A 21 30.92 8.60 8.24
CA THR A 21 29.68 8.04 7.69
C THR A 21 28.49 8.95 7.98
N TRP A 22 28.38 9.47 9.21
CA TRP A 22 27.33 10.41 9.58
C TRP A 22 27.43 11.71 8.78
N THR A 23 28.63 12.27 8.62
CA THR A 23 28.87 13.51 7.86
C THR A 23 28.57 13.30 6.37
N LEU A 24 29.01 12.19 5.77
CA LEU A 24 28.70 11.83 4.38
C LEU A 24 27.20 11.61 4.17
N ASN A 25 26.49 11.07 5.17
CA ASN A 25 25.04 10.90 5.12
C ASN A 25 24.29 12.24 5.20
N VAL A 26 24.74 13.15 6.07
CA VAL A 26 24.17 14.51 6.21
C VAL A 26 24.43 15.35 4.94
N LEU A 27 25.61 15.22 4.34
CA LEU A 27 25.99 15.91 3.10
C LEU A 27 25.40 15.26 1.83
N GLY A 28 24.68 14.14 1.95
CA GLY A 28 24.09 13.43 0.81
C GLY A 28 25.12 12.83 -0.16
N LEU A 29 26.37 12.68 0.27
CA LEU A 29 27.49 12.16 -0.51
C LEU A 29 27.61 10.64 -0.43
N LEU A 30 26.86 9.99 0.46
CA LEU A 30 26.66 8.55 0.38
C LEU A 30 25.74 8.24 -0.81
N PRO A 31 26.09 7.25 -1.66
CA PRO A 31 25.15 6.73 -2.64
C PRO A 31 23.97 6.12 -1.87
N ARG A 32 22.92 6.92 -1.70
CA ARG A 32 21.60 6.42 -1.38
C ARG A 32 21.15 5.75 -2.66
N THR A 33 21.47 4.47 -2.84
CA THR A 33 20.68 3.60 -3.69
C THR A 33 19.30 3.55 -3.06
N ALA A 34 18.52 4.61 -3.28
CA ALA A 34 17.12 4.61 -2.98
C ALA A 34 16.53 3.44 -3.79
N PRO A 35 15.68 2.61 -3.17
CA PRO A 35 15.02 1.53 -3.89
C PRO A 35 14.28 2.10 -5.11
N GLU A 36 14.18 1.31 -6.17
CA GLU A 36 13.49 1.73 -7.38
C GLU A 36 12.08 2.26 -7.03
N PRO A 37 11.69 3.46 -7.49
CA PRO A 37 10.45 4.08 -7.05
C PRO A 37 9.17 3.31 -7.37
N MET A 38 9.14 2.57 -8.48
CA MET A 38 7.94 1.86 -8.95
C MET A 38 7.58 0.67 -8.04
N PRO A 39 8.49 -0.29 -7.75
CA PRO A 39 8.19 -1.38 -6.81
C PRO A 39 7.72 -0.91 -5.42
N VAL A 40 8.31 0.18 -4.91
CA VAL A 40 7.92 0.76 -3.62
C VAL A 40 6.51 1.33 -3.67
N PHE A 41 6.14 1.96 -4.79
CA PHE A 41 4.78 2.47 -5.01
C PHE A 41 3.76 1.33 -5.12
N GLU A 42 4.04 0.29 -5.92
CA GLU A 42 3.17 -0.87 -6.08
C GLU A 42 2.89 -1.56 -4.74
N TYR A 43 3.94 -1.76 -3.94
CA TYR A 43 3.82 -2.32 -2.59
C TYR A 43 2.96 -1.45 -1.67
N ALA A 44 3.17 -0.13 -1.68
CA ALA A 44 2.40 0.81 -0.87
C ALA A 44 0.92 0.87 -1.29
N VAL A 45 0.64 0.80 -2.59
CA VAL A 45 -0.72 0.68 -3.14
C VAL A 45 -1.40 -0.58 -2.65
N GLY A 46 -0.74 -1.74 -2.79
CA GLY A 46 -1.30 -3.03 -2.39
C GLY A 46 -1.65 -3.07 -0.90
N ASN A 47 -0.74 -2.60 -0.05
CA ASN A 47 -0.99 -2.55 1.39
C ASN A 47 -2.11 -1.57 1.76
N ASN A 48 -2.13 -0.37 1.17
CA ASN A 48 -3.17 0.61 1.46
C ASN A 48 -4.56 0.11 1.03
N PHE A 49 -4.65 -0.54 -0.14
CA PHE A 49 -5.88 -1.17 -0.61
C PHE A 49 -6.36 -2.26 0.35
N LYS A 50 -5.48 -3.21 0.69
CA LYS A 50 -5.80 -4.32 1.58
C LYS A 50 -6.31 -3.84 2.93
N SER A 51 -5.60 -2.90 3.58
CA SER A 51 -6.00 -2.42 4.91
C SER A 51 -7.29 -1.60 4.86
N ASN A 52 -7.49 -0.73 3.85
CA ASN A 52 -8.75 0.01 3.72
C ASN A 52 -9.96 -0.91 3.52
N ALA A 53 -9.80 -2.00 2.78
CA ALA A 53 -10.89 -2.93 2.52
C ALA A 53 -11.12 -3.92 3.68
N CYS A 54 -10.07 -4.29 4.43
CA CYS A 54 -10.22 -5.06 5.68
C CYS A 54 -10.91 -4.24 6.78
N TYR A 55 -10.56 -2.96 6.93
CA TYR A 55 -11.02 -2.09 8.02
C TYR A 55 -12.10 -1.10 7.57
N ILE A 56 -12.90 -1.44 6.56
CA ILE A 56 -13.90 -0.50 6.05
C ILE A 56 -15.02 -0.22 7.07
N LEU A 57 -15.36 -1.21 7.91
CA LEU A 57 -16.37 -1.07 8.96
C LEU A 57 -15.78 -0.49 10.26
N ASP A 58 -14.52 -0.78 10.54
CA ASP A 58 -13.83 -0.46 11.79
C ASP A 58 -12.75 0.61 11.60
N GLY A 59 -12.91 1.48 10.59
CA GLY A 59 -11.89 2.41 10.13
C GLY A 59 -11.41 3.38 11.21
N ASP A 60 -12.26 3.70 12.19
CA ASP A 60 -11.92 4.57 13.32
C ASP A 60 -11.07 3.85 14.38
N LEU A 61 -11.30 2.55 14.61
CA LEU A 61 -10.48 1.74 15.53
C LEU A 61 -9.05 1.59 14.99
N HIS A 62 -8.90 1.54 13.67
CA HIS A 62 -7.61 1.38 12.98
C HIS A 62 -7.08 2.68 12.36
N LYS A 63 -7.58 3.84 12.81
CA LYS A 63 -7.27 5.14 12.20
C LYS A 63 -5.78 5.41 12.06
N GLN A 64 -4.99 5.14 13.12
CA GLN A 64 -3.56 5.39 13.12
C GLN A 64 -2.83 4.57 12.05
N GLU A 65 -3.11 3.27 11.99
CA GLU A 65 -2.51 2.35 11.01
C GLU A 65 -2.87 2.77 9.58
N LEU A 66 -4.14 3.09 9.33
CA LEU A 66 -4.60 3.57 8.02
C LEU A 66 -3.92 4.89 7.62
N ASP A 67 -3.69 5.80 8.57
CA ASP A 67 -3.01 7.07 8.32
C ASP A 67 -1.50 6.89 8.07
N GLU A 68 -0.86 5.91 8.69
CA GLU A 68 0.53 5.53 8.41
C GLU A 68 0.68 4.96 7.00
N LEU A 69 -0.20 4.03 6.62
CA LEU A 69 -0.23 3.47 5.27
C LEU A 69 -0.53 4.55 4.22
N ARG A 70 -1.41 5.50 4.53
CA ARG A 70 -1.69 6.65 3.66
C ARG A 70 -0.46 7.53 3.48
N ARG A 71 0.29 7.81 4.55
CA ARG A 71 1.54 8.57 4.47
C ARG A 71 2.58 7.85 3.60
N ALA A 72 2.72 6.53 3.75
CA ALA A 72 3.61 5.72 2.92
C ALA A 72 3.21 5.78 1.42
N LEU A 73 1.92 5.70 1.11
CA LEU A 73 1.40 5.86 -0.26
C LEU A 73 1.67 7.26 -0.83
N VAL A 74 1.47 8.32 -0.05
CA VAL A 74 1.76 9.70 -0.50
C VAL A 74 3.24 9.87 -0.83
N THR A 75 4.13 9.36 0.02
CA THR A 75 5.57 9.47 -0.16
C THR A 75 6.05 8.69 -1.39
N SER A 76 5.64 7.43 -1.53
CA SER A 76 5.98 6.59 -2.69
C SER A 76 5.41 7.15 -4.00
N ARG A 77 4.18 7.67 -3.99
CA ARG A 77 3.59 8.34 -5.15
C ARG A 77 4.42 9.54 -5.61
N LYS A 78 4.91 10.37 -4.67
CA LYS A 78 5.77 11.51 -5.03
C LYS A 78 7.07 11.05 -5.69
N ALA A 79 7.69 9.99 -5.15
CA ALA A 79 8.91 9.44 -5.70
C ALA A 79 8.71 8.87 -7.12
N VAL A 80 7.66 8.08 -7.33
CA VAL A 80 7.39 7.46 -8.65
C VAL A 80 6.99 8.49 -9.70
N LEU A 81 6.19 9.52 -9.33
CA LEU A 81 5.80 10.58 -10.27
C LEU A 81 6.98 11.48 -10.65
N ALA A 82 8.03 11.55 -9.83
CA ALA A 82 9.26 12.25 -10.16
C ALA A 82 10.14 11.45 -11.13
N SER A 83 10.03 10.12 -11.15
CA SER A 83 10.82 9.25 -12.03
C SER A 83 10.13 8.89 -13.34
N VAL A 84 8.79 8.90 -13.40
CA VAL A 84 8.03 8.53 -14.60
C VAL A 84 7.88 9.71 -15.57
N THR A 85 8.28 9.53 -16.82
CA THR A 85 8.14 10.52 -17.91
C THR A 85 6.91 10.29 -18.78
N ASP A 86 6.39 9.06 -18.83
CA ASP A 86 5.19 8.69 -19.57
C ASP A 86 3.93 9.32 -18.96
N GLY A 87 3.21 10.10 -19.77
CA GLY A 87 1.98 10.79 -19.36
C GLY A 87 0.83 9.84 -19.03
N ASP A 88 0.68 8.74 -19.76
CA ASP A 88 -0.40 7.78 -19.56
C ASP A 88 -0.20 7.00 -18.27
N LEU A 89 1.04 6.57 -18.01
CA LEU A 89 1.40 5.91 -16.77
C LEU A 89 1.21 6.83 -15.56
N ARG A 90 1.56 8.13 -15.68
CA ARG A 90 1.28 9.12 -14.62
C ARG A 90 -0.21 9.25 -14.36
N LEU A 91 -1.05 9.29 -15.40
CA LEU A 91 -2.50 9.34 -15.25
C LEU A 91 -3.04 8.10 -14.52
N CYS A 92 -2.57 6.91 -14.88
CA CYS A 92 -2.92 5.67 -14.19
C CYS A 92 -2.57 5.72 -12.70
N ILE A 93 -1.36 6.16 -12.36
CA ILE A 93 -0.90 6.33 -10.97
C ILE A 93 -1.80 7.32 -10.21
N PHE A 94 -2.17 8.43 -10.83
CA PHE A 94 -3.10 9.40 -10.24
C PHE A 94 -4.49 8.80 -9.99
N GLN A 95 -5.09 8.16 -10.99
CA GLN A 95 -6.42 7.55 -10.87
C GLN A 95 -6.45 6.47 -9.78
N LEU A 96 -5.41 5.64 -9.72
CA LEU A 96 -5.27 4.60 -8.71
C LEU A 96 -5.21 5.20 -7.30
N THR A 97 -4.34 6.19 -7.08
CA THR A 97 -4.22 6.82 -5.75
C THR A 97 -5.46 7.60 -5.33
N SER A 98 -6.14 8.27 -6.26
CA SER A 98 -7.41 8.96 -5.99
C SER A 98 -8.52 7.98 -5.59
N THR A 99 -8.58 6.80 -6.23
CA THR A 99 -9.56 5.75 -5.90
C THR A 99 -9.36 5.25 -4.46
N LEU A 100 -8.11 5.03 -4.05
CA LEU A 100 -7.78 4.60 -2.69
C LEU A 100 -8.12 5.68 -1.64
N TYR A 101 -7.94 6.96 -1.96
CA TYR A 101 -8.39 8.04 -1.08
C TYR A 101 -9.91 8.09 -0.94
N GLY A 102 -10.65 7.82 -2.02
CA GLY A 102 -12.10 7.68 -1.97
C GLY A 102 -12.54 6.57 -1.01
N LEU A 103 -11.88 5.41 -1.09
CA LEU A 103 -12.17 4.27 -0.22
C LEU A 103 -11.94 4.60 1.27
N ARG A 104 -10.84 5.27 1.61
CA ARG A 104 -10.56 5.71 2.99
C ARG A 104 -11.59 6.71 3.51
N ARG A 105 -12.13 7.57 2.65
CA ARG A 105 -13.16 8.53 3.03
C ARG A 105 -14.47 7.82 3.37
N ALA A 106 -14.81 6.76 2.63
CA ALA A 106 -15.98 5.93 2.90
C ALA A 106 -15.87 5.18 4.24
N SER A 107 -14.68 4.77 4.66
CA SER A 107 -14.45 4.10 5.96
C SER A 107 -14.45 5.03 7.18
N GLY A 108 -14.65 6.33 7.00
CA GLY A 108 -14.78 7.31 8.09
C GLY A 108 -16.16 7.96 8.15
N TRP A 109 -17.17 7.36 7.50
CA TRP A 109 -18.56 7.80 7.63
C TRP A 109 -19.18 7.20 8.89
N GLU A 110 -20.33 7.75 9.32
CA GLU A 110 -21.11 7.23 10.46
C GLU A 110 -21.18 5.69 10.43
N PRO A 111 -21.17 5.04 11.61
CA PRO A 111 -21.22 3.59 11.69
C PRO A 111 -22.39 3.07 10.84
N PHE A 112 -22.09 2.11 9.97
CA PHE A 112 -23.10 1.49 9.13
C PHE A 112 -24.24 0.96 10.02
N SER A 113 -25.49 1.17 9.60
CA SER A 113 -26.63 0.59 10.30
C SER A 113 -26.46 -0.93 10.41
N GLU A 114 -26.91 -1.53 11.52
CA GLU A 114 -26.82 -2.98 11.73
C GLU A 114 -27.46 -3.77 10.57
N ALA A 115 -28.59 -3.29 10.05
CA ALA A 115 -29.23 -3.86 8.86
C ALA A 115 -28.33 -3.83 7.61
N ALA A 116 -27.59 -2.75 7.39
CA ALA A 116 -26.62 -2.67 6.29
C ALA A 116 -25.42 -3.61 6.54
N VAL A 117 -25.00 -3.78 7.79
CA VAL A 117 -23.93 -4.74 8.11
C VAL A 117 -24.39 -6.17 7.80
N THR A 118 -25.53 -6.60 8.34
CA THR A 118 -26.03 -7.98 8.20
C THR A 118 -26.51 -8.31 6.80
N HIS A 119 -27.24 -7.42 6.13
CA HIS A 119 -27.90 -7.75 4.86
C HIS A 119 -27.13 -7.31 3.62
N LEU A 120 -26.17 -6.39 3.75
CA LEU A 120 -25.36 -5.90 2.63
C LEU A 120 -23.88 -6.25 2.80
N TRP A 121 -23.28 -5.94 3.94
CA TRP A 121 -21.84 -6.09 4.11
C TRP A 121 -21.39 -7.54 4.33
N GLU A 122 -21.98 -8.27 5.28
CA GLU A 122 -21.61 -9.66 5.58
C GLU A 122 -21.65 -10.57 4.34
N PRO A 123 -22.72 -10.54 3.49
CA PRO A 123 -22.75 -11.35 2.28
C PRO A 123 -21.72 -10.89 1.23
N MET A 124 -21.40 -9.60 1.18
CA MET A 124 -20.39 -9.04 0.26
C MET A 124 -18.96 -9.27 0.72
N GLN A 125 -18.72 -9.46 2.01
CA GLN A 125 -17.38 -9.48 2.59
C GLN A 125 -16.50 -10.59 1.99
N MET A 126 -17.06 -11.79 1.82
CA MET A 126 -16.34 -12.93 1.23
C MET A 126 -16.00 -12.69 -0.25
N GLU A 127 -16.94 -12.14 -1.01
CA GLU A 127 -16.74 -11.80 -2.41
C GLU A 127 -15.69 -10.69 -2.58
N LEU A 128 -15.73 -9.67 -1.71
CA LEU A 128 -14.70 -8.62 -1.67
C LEU A 128 -13.34 -9.17 -1.28
N ARG A 129 -13.25 -10.10 -0.31
CA ARG A 129 -11.99 -10.79 0.03
C ARG A 129 -11.42 -11.58 -1.14
N ASN A 130 -12.27 -12.29 -1.88
CA ASN A 130 -11.82 -13.03 -3.07
C ASN A 130 -11.28 -12.08 -4.16
N LEU A 131 -11.96 -10.96 -4.41
CA LEU A 131 -11.46 -9.92 -5.32
C LEU A 131 -10.14 -9.31 -4.84
N MET A 132 -10.01 -9.05 -3.54
CA MET A 132 -8.77 -8.50 -2.97
C MET A 132 -7.59 -9.45 -3.14
N THR A 133 -7.79 -10.74 -2.85
CA THR A 133 -6.77 -11.77 -3.04
C THR A 133 -6.37 -11.86 -4.50
N PHE A 134 -7.34 -11.84 -5.42
CA PHE A 134 -7.07 -11.81 -6.86
C PHE A 134 -6.22 -10.60 -7.27
N VAL A 135 -6.65 -9.39 -6.91
CA VAL A 135 -5.92 -8.15 -7.24
C VAL A 135 -4.51 -8.18 -6.66
N THR A 136 -4.35 -8.69 -5.45
CA THR A 136 -3.04 -8.80 -4.79
C THR A 136 -2.13 -9.79 -5.52
N ALA A 137 -2.65 -10.97 -5.91
CA ALA A 137 -1.89 -11.98 -6.63
C ALA A 137 -1.41 -11.46 -8.00
N VAL A 138 -2.28 -10.75 -8.73
CA VAL A 138 -1.91 -10.12 -10.01
C VAL A 138 -0.86 -9.04 -9.81
N LEU A 139 -1.02 -8.15 -8.82
CA LEU A 139 -0.08 -7.07 -8.55
C LEU A 139 1.30 -7.56 -8.09
N ARG A 140 1.37 -8.77 -7.51
CA ARG A 140 2.63 -9.36 -7.04
C ARG A 140 3.29 -10.29 -8.06
N HIS A 141 2.73 -10.39 -9.26
CA HIS A 141 3.18 -11.37 -10.27
C HIS A 141 3.21 -12.81 -9.73
N GLU A 142 2.35 -13.13 -8.76
CA GLU A 142 2.21 -14.48 -8.18
C GLU A 142 1.36 -15.40 -9.07
N VAL A 143 1.11 -15.00 -10.32
CA VAL A 143 0.16 -15.61 -11.25
C VAL A 143 0.83 -15.74 -12.62
N GLU A 144 0.75 -16.93 -13.20
CA GLU A 144 1.23 -17.18 -14.56
C GLU A 144 0.33 -16.48 -15.60
N LEU A 145 0.92 -16.02 -16.72
CA LEU A 145 0.19 -15.27 -17.75
C LEU A 145 -1.01 -16.05 -18.32
N ASP A 146 -0.91 -17.38 -18.32
CA ASP A 146 -1.94 -18.30 -18.83
C ASP A 146 -3.17 -18.40 -17.90
N ASP A 147 -3.03 -18.06 -16.61
CA ASP A 147 -4.13 -18.07 -15.63
C ASP A 147 -4.96 -16.77 -15.65
N ILE A 148 -4.45 -15.71 -16.29
CA ILE A 148 -5.07 -14.38 -16.33
C ILE A 148 -6.50 -14.39 -16.91
N PRO A 149 -6.81 -15.13 -18.01
CA PRO A 149 -8.17 -15.19 -18.55
C PRO A 149 -9.19 -15.79 -17.57
N ASP A 150 -8.83 -16.88 -16.89
CA ASP A 150 -9.68 -17.56 -15.91
C ASP A 150 -9.90 -16.70 -14.68
N LEU A 151 -8.85 -16.00 -14.24
CA LEU A 151 -8.95 -15.07 -13.14
C LEU A 151 -9.78 -13.82 -13.49
N LYS A 152 -9.69 -13.29 -14.72
CA LYS A 152 -10.58 -12.23 -15.20
C LYS A 152 -12.04 -12.67 -15.20
N SER A 153 -12.31 -13.92 -15.61
CA SER A 153 -13.65 -14.48 -15.59
C SER A 153 -14.20 -14.59 -14.16
N THR A 154 -13.35 -15.02 -13.22
CA THR A 154 -13.67 -15.16 -11.80
C THR A 154 -13.98 -13.80 -11.17
N ALA A 155 -13.12 -12.80 -11.40
CA ALA A 155 -13.34 -11.44 -10.93
C ALA A 155 -14.65 -10.84 -11.48
N ARG A 156 -14.96 -11.09 -12.75
CA ARG A 156 -16.22 -10.67 -13.37
C ARG A 156 -17.44 -11.32 -12.70
N ASN A 157 -17.37 -12.62 -12.43
CA ASN A 157 -18.45 -13.34 -11.75
C ASN A 157 -18.65 -12.84 -10.32
N THR A 158 -17.57 -12.58 -9.59
CA THR A 158 -17.63 -11.98 -8.26
C THR A 158 -18.25 -10.58 -8.29
N LEU A 159 -17.89 -9.74 -9.28
CA LEU A 159 -18.53 -8.43 -9.46
C LEU A 159 -20.04 -8.54 -9.74
N LEU A 160 -20.47 -9.53 -10.52
CA LEU A 160 -21.89 -9.78 -10.77
C LEU A 160 -22.63 -10.21 -9.49
N ARG A 161 -22.00 -11.02 -8.64
CA ARG A 161 -22.55 -11.41 -7.33
C ARG A 161 -22.68 -10.22 -6.39
N ILE A 162 -21.65 -9.40 -6.28
CA ILE A 162 -21.69 -8.15 -5.49
C ILE A 162 -22.85 -7.26 -5.95
N LYS A 163 -22.98 -7.04 -7.27
CA LYS A 163 -24.10 -6.25 -7.82
C LYS A 163 -25.46 -6.84 -7.45
N ARG A 164 -25.60 -8.17 -7.49
CA ARG A 164 -26.85 -8.84 -7.12
C ARG A 164 -27.19 -8.60 -5.65
N ILE A 165 -26.24 -8.79 -4.74
CA ILE A 165 -26.42 -8.53 -3.31
C ILE A 165 -26.86 -7.07 -3.07
N SER A 166 -26.22 -6.11 -3.74
CA SER A 166 -26.61 -4.70 -3.63
C SER A 166 -28.03 -4.41 -4.13
N ILE A 167 -28.47 -5.08 -5.21
CA ILE A 167 -29.83 -4.97 -5.76
C ILE A 167 -30.86 -5.62 -4.81
N GLU A 168 -30.52 -6.76 -4.20
CA GLU A 168 -31.40 -7.45 -3.25
C GLU A 168 -31.62 -6.61 -1.99
N TYR A 169 -30.55 -6.01 -1.44
CA TYR A 169 -30.65 -5.10 -0.30
C TYR A 169 -31.50 -3.85 -0.60
N THR A 170 -31.38 -3.25 -1.79
CA THR A 170 -32.16 -2.05 -2.15
C THR A 170 -33.63 -2.31 -2.43
N ARG A 171 -34.05 -3.58 -2.55
CA ARG A 171 -35.44 -3.99 -2.77
C ARG A 171 -36.14 -4.43 -1.48
N ALA A 172 -35.38 -4.75 -0.43
CA ALA A 172 -35.88 -5.11 0.89
C ALA A 172 -36.25 -3.85 1.69
#